data_AF-A0A3C0KCZ6-F1
#
_entry.id   AF-A0A3C0KCZ6-F1
#
_cell.length_a   1.000
_cell.length_b   1.000
_cell.length_c   1.000
_cell.angle_alpha   90.00
_cell.angle_beta   90.00
_cell.angle_gamma   90.00
#
_symmetry.space_group_name_H-M   'P 1'
#
loop_
_entity.id
_entity.type
_entity.pdbx_description
1 polymer ?
#
loop_
_entity_poly.entity_id
_entity_poly.type
_entity_poly.pdbx_seq_one_letter_code
_entity_poly.pdbx_strand_id
1 'polypeptide(L)'
;VGAGMVMAAELSRRLGLVDEAFVERFRQLIGRAGLPVKAPVIDPARNAQSYLDHMRVDKKAEAGDIRFVLIDGPGKAVVRGAPDALVAEVIDHCCAG
;
A
#
# COMPACT_ATOMS: atom_id res chain seq x y z
N VAL A 1 9.70 -1.18 -5.29
CA VAL A 1 9.61 -1.96 -4.03
C VAL A 1 9.38 -1.05 -2.81
N GLY A 2 10.27 -0.10 -2.49
CA GLY A 2 10.13 0.81 -1.32
C GLY A 2 8.74 1.46 -1.15
N ALA A 3 8.27 2.18 -2.17
CA ALA A 3 7.01 2.91 -2.10
C ALA A 3 5.80 1.98 -1.92
N GLY A 4 5.84 0.80 -2.55
CA GLY A 4 4.81 -0.23 -2.36
C GLY A 4 4.79 -0.79 -0.93
N MET A 5 5.95 -0.92 -0.29
CA MET A 5 6.01 -1.33 1.12
C MET A 5 5.42 -0.24 2.04
N VAL A 6 5.67 1.04 1.75
CA VAL A 6 5.06 2.16 2.49
C VAL A 6 3.55 2.20 2.30
N MET A 7 3.06 1.99 1.07
CA MET A 7 1.63 1.85 0.79
C MET A 7 1.00 0.69 1.56
N ALA A 8 1.66 -0.47 1.61
CA ALA A 8 1.18 -1.61 2.37
C ALA A 8 1.13 -1.33 3.89
N ALA A 9 2.12 -0.63 4.43
CA ALA A 9 2.12 -0.20 5.83
C ALA A 9 0.98 0.79 6.14
N GLU A 10 0.77 1.77 5.26
CA GLU A 10 -0.34 2.73 5.41
C GLU A 10 -1.71 2.03 5.30
N LEU A 11 -1.88 1.10 4.36
CA LEU A 11 -3.09 0.28 4.27
C LEU A 11 -3.31 -0.56 5.53
N SER A 12 -2.23 -1.12 6.09
CA SER A 12 -2.28 -1.87 7.35
C SER A 12 -2.77 -0.99 8.51
N ARG A 13 -2.31 0.27 8.58
CA ARG A 13 -2.76 1.23 9.59
C ARG A 13 -4.24 1.56 9.45
N ARG A 14 -4.70 1.83 8.22
CA ARG A 14 -6.12 2.13 7.98
C ARG A 14 -7.06 0.95 8.28
N LEU A 15 -6.54 -0.27 8.20
CA LEU A 15 -7.25 -1.48 8.60
C LEU A 15 -7.13 -1.80 10.10
N GLY A 16 -6.48 -0.94 10.89
CA GLY A 16 -6.33 -1.07 12.34
C GLY A 16 -5.32 -2.14 12.78
N LEU A 17 -4.44 -2.59 11.87
CA LEU A 17 -3.47 -3.67 12.14
C LEU A 17 -2.16 -3.14 12.77
N VAL A 18 -1.86 -1.87 12.54
CA VAL A 18 -0.71 -1.15 13.11
C VAL A 18 -1.11 0.29 13.41
N ASP A 19 -0.32 0.98 14.24
CA ASP A 19 -0.53 2.39 14.55
C ASP A 19 0.25 3.32 13.61
N GLU A 20 0.00 4.62 13.73
CA GLU A 20 0.69 5.66 12.95
C GLU A 20 2.19 5.71 13.27
N ALA A 21 2.57 5.53 14.54
CA ALA A 21 3.96 5.51 14.96
C ALA A 21 4.76 4.40 14.26
N PHE A 22 4.14 3.24 14.03
CA PHE A 22 4.74 2.15 13.27
C PHE A 22 4.97 2.55 11.80
N VAL A 23 3.98 3.14 11.15
CA VAL A 23 4.09 3.56 9.74
C VAL A 23 5.20 4.59 9.57
N GLU A 24 5.30 5.58 10.46
CA GLU A 24 6.34 6.60 10.40
C GLU A 24 7.74 6.01 10.59
N ARG A 25 7.92 5.11 11.57
CA ARG A 25 9.18 4.38 11.76
C ARG A 25 9.53 3.55 10.54
N PHE A 26 8.55 2.91 9.92
CA PHE A 26 8.74 2.10 8.73
C PHE A 26 9.16 2.97 7.54
N ARG A 27 8.48 4.09 7.31
CA ARG A 27 8.82 5.07 6.27
C ARG A 27 10.25 5.58 6.43
N GLN A 28 10.65 5.94 7.64
CA GLN A 28 12.02 6.37 7.94
C GLN A 28 13.05 5.27 7.68
N LEU A 29 12.74 4.01 8.04
CA LEU A 29 13.64 2.87 7.77
C LEU A 29 13.84 2.65 6.27
N ILE A 30 12.76 2.67 5.49
CA ILE A 30 12.83 2.54 4.02
C ILE A 30 13.64 3.70 3.41
N GLY A 31 13.41 4.93 3.87
CA GLY A 31 14.19 6.09 3.43
C GLY A 31 15.68 5.99 3.78
N ARG A 32 16.01 5.51 4.98
CA ARG A 32 17.41 5.27 5.40
C ARG A 32 18.09 4.15 4.61
N ALA A 33 17.32 3.21 4.08
CA ALA A 33 17.82 2.18 3.17
C ALA A 33 18.04 2.69 1.74
N GLY A 34 17.82 3.99 1.48
CA GLY A 34 17.97 4.59 0.14
C GLY A 34 16.86 4.21 -0.83
N LEU A 35 15.75 3.67 -0.33
CA LEU A 35 14.63 3.25 -1.16
C LEU A 35 13.59 4.38 -1.28
N PRO A 36 12.88 4.48 -2.42
CA PRO A 36 11.83 5.47 -2.59
C PRO A 36 10.69 5.22 -1.61
N VAL A 37 10.28 6.25 -0.87
CA VAL A 37 9.14 6.20 0.07
C VAL A 37 7.86 6.79 -0.52
N LYS A 38 7.98 7.58 -1.59
CA LYS A 38 6.87 8.18 -2.32
C LYS A 38 6.57 7.36 -3.56
N ALA A 39 5.30 7.09 -3.79
CA ALA A 39 4.86 6.38 -4.98
C ALA A 39 4.74 7.32 -6.17
N PRO A 40 5.05 6.86 -7.40
CA PRO A 40 4.87 7.67 -8.59
C PRO A 40 3.37 7.83 -8.92
N VAL A 41 3.03 8.99 -9.47
CA VAL A 41 1.73 9.20 -10.12
C VAL A 41 1.78 8.53 -11.49
N ILE A 42 0.91 7.54 -11.71
CA ILE A 42 0.80 6.82 -12.99
C ILE A 42 -0.07 7.63 -13.97
N ASP A 43 -1.20 8.16 -13.48
CA ASP A 43 -2.13 8.96 -14.27
C ASP A 43 -2.63 10.14 -13.43
N PRO A 44 -2.32 11.40 -13.79
CA PRO A 44 -2.75 12.57 -13.02
C PRO A 44 -4.27 12.73 -12.88
N ALA A 45 -5.08 12.18 -13.79
CA ALA A 45 -6.53 12.31 -13.78
C ALA A 45 -7.23 11.14 -13.07
N ARG A 46 -6.60 9.96 -13.03
CA ARG A 46 -7.20 8.74 -12.47
C ARG A 46 -6.19 7.79 -11.83
N ASN A 47 -5.27 8.36 -11.06
CA ASN A 47 -4.12 7.65 -10.51
C ASN A 47 -4.47 6.34 -9.78
N ALA A 48 -5.34 6.42 -8.77
CA ALA A 48 -5.76 5.27 -8.00
C ALA A 48 -6.40 4.17 -8.87
N GLN A 49 -7.23 4.56 -9.84
CA GLN A 49 -7.86 3.60 -10.76
C GLN A 49 -6.83 2.90 -11.62
N SER A 50 -5.86 3.63 -12.18
CA SER A 50 -4.78 3.05 -12.97
C SER A 50 -3.96 2.04 -12.15
N TYR A 51 -3.67 2.34 -10.89
CA TYR A 51 -3.03 1.40 -9.98
C TYR A 51 -3.87 0.12 -9.77
N LEU A 52 -5.17 0.27 -9.47
CA LEU A 52 -6.07 -0.87 -9.25
C LEU A 52 -6.18 -1.75 -10.50
N ASP A 53 -6.28 -1.14 -11.68
CA ASP A 53 -6.35 -1.86 -12.96
C ASP A 53 -5.05 -2.65 -13.21
N HIS A 54 -3.88 -2.05 -12.94
CA HIS A 54 -2.60 -2.77 -13.01
C HIS A 54 -2.52 -3.93 -12.01
N MET A 55 -2.95 -3.75 -10.76
CA MET A 55 -2.93 -4.80 -9.73
C MET A 55 -3.85 -5.98 -10.09
N ARG A 56 -4.99 -5.71 -10.74
CA ARG A 56 -5.95 -6.75 -11.17
C ARG A 56 -5.39 -7.64 -12.28
N VAL A 57 -4.53 -7.11 -13.16
CA VAL A 57 -3.92 -7.88 -14.25
C VAL A 57 -2.76 -8.76 -13.74
N ASP A 58 -2.03 -8.30 -12.72
CA ASP A 58 -0.87 -9.01 -12.16
C ASP A 58 -1.25 -10.29 -11.38
N LYS A 59 -2.43 -10.31 -10.75
CA LYS A 59 -2.94 -11.50 -10.05
C LYS A 59 -3.85 -12.31 -10.94
N LYS A 60 -3.45 -13.56 -11.24
CA LYS A 60 -4.38 -14.62 -11.66
C LYS A 60 -5.49 -14.71 -10.60
N ALA A 61 -6.60 -14.04 -10.87
CA ALA A 61 -7.65 -13.78 -9.89
C ALA A 61 -8.35 -15.07 -9.49
N GLU A 62 -7.96 -15.64 -8.36
CA GLU A 62 -8.87 -16.52 -7.63
C GLU A 62 -9.95 -15.62 -7.02
N ALA A 63 -11.15 -15.67 -7.61
CA ALA A 63 -12.39 -15.06 -7.14
C ALA A 63 -12.52 -13.51 -7.16
N GLY A 64 -11.66 -12.79 -7.89
CA GLY A 64 -11.90 -11.38 -8.25
C GLY A 64 -11.42 -10.32 -7.24
N ASP A 65 -11.00 -10.71 -6.04
CA ASP A 65 -10.51 -9.77 -5.01
C ASP A 65 -8.98 -9.63 -5.02
N ILE A 66 -8.50 -8.38 -4.93
CA ILE A 66 -7.06 -8.10 -4.79
C ILE A 66 -6.63 -8.49 -3.36
N ARG A 67 -5.67 -9.40 -3.27
CA ARG A 67 -5.03 -9.78 -2.00
C ARG A 67 -3.83 -8.86 -1.72
N PHE A 68 -3.63 -8.43 -0.49
CA PHE A 68 -2.49 -7.61 -0.08
C PHE A 68 -1.69 -8.34 0.99
N VAL A 69 -0.36 -8.18 0.96
CA VAL A 69 0.50 -8.55 2.09
C VAL A 69 0.54 -7.35 3.03
N LEU A 70 -0.04 -7.50 4.21
CA LEU A 70 -0.20 -6.46 5.22
C LEU A 70 0.59 -6.80 6.48
N ILE A 71 0.84 -5.80 7.30
CA ILE A 71 1.57 -5.91 8.55
C ILE A 71 0.57 -5.95 9.70
N ASP A 72 0.62 -6.99 10.53
CA ASP A 72 -0.27 -7.19 11.68
C ASP A 72 0.53 -7.16 12.98
N GLY A 73 1.11 -6.00 13.24
CA GLY A 73 2.12 -5.78 14.26
C GLY A 73 3.55 -6.15 13.83
N PRO A 74 4.57 -5.76 14.62
CA PRO A 74 5.97 -5.97 14.28
C PRO A 74 6.31 -7.45 14.04
N GLY A 75 6.91 -7.74 12.88
CA GLY A 75 7.36 -9.08 12.51
C GLY A 75 6.25 -10.04 12.05
N LYS A 76 5.00 -9.58 11.95
CA LYS A 76 3.86 -10.41 11.50
C LYS A 76 3.31 -9.87 10.19
N ALA A 77 3.22 -10.76 9.20
CA ALA A 77 2.61 -10.47 7.91
C ALA A 77 1.36 -11.31 7.72
N VAL A 78 0.30 -10.70 7.19
CA VAL A 78 -0.96 -11.37 6.85
C VAL A 78 -1.32 -11.10 5.40
N VAL A 79 -1.85 -12.12 4.72
CA VAL A 79 -2.42 -11.95 3.38
C VAL A 79 -3.92 -11.83 3.51
N ARG A 80 -4.51 -10.70 3.10
CA ARG A 80 -5.97 -10.50 3.09
C ARG A 80 -6.40 -9.50 2.02
N GLY A 81 -7.68 -9.52 1.68
CA GLY A 81 -8.28 -8.48 0.84
C GLY A 81 -8.49 -7.18 1.60
N ALA A 82 -8.65 -6.09 0.87
CA ALA A 82 -9.04 -4.78 1.38
C ALA A 82 -10.06 -4.15 0.42
N PRO A 83 -10.98 -3.29 0.90
CA PRO A 83 -11.93 -2.61 0.03
C PRO A 83 -11.22 -1.71 -0.99
N ASP A 84 -11.60 -1.78 -2.27
CA ASP A 84 -10.99 -0.99 -3.35
C ASP A 84 -10.99 0.52 -3.06
N ALA A 85 -12.07 1.03 -2.45
CA ALA A 85 -12.17 2.44 -2.04
C ALA A 85 -11.05 2.82 -1.05
N LEU A 86 -10.79 1.96 -0.06
CA LEU A 86 -9.73 2.21 0.92
C LEU A 86 -8.34 2.14 0.28
N VAL A 87 -8.14 1.18 -0.62
CA VAL A 87 -6.89 1.04 -1.38
C VAL A 87 -6.64 2.29 -2.23
N ALA A 88 -7.68 2.83 -2.89
CA ALA A 88 -7.59 4.04 -3.68
C ALA A 88 -7.15 5.25 -2.84
N GLU A 89 -7.77 5.46 -1.67
CA GLU A 89 -7.38 6.55 -0.77
C GLU A 89 -5.93 6.43 -0.28
N VAL A 90 -5.44 5.22 -0.02
CA VAL A 90 -4.04 4.98 0.36
C VAL A 90 -3.10 5.32 -0.79
N ILE A 91 -3.44 4.91 -2.02
CA ILE A 91 -2.63 5.20 -3.20
C ILE A 91 -2.48 6.72 -3.37
N ASP A 92 -3.58 7.46 -3.33
CA ASP A 92 -3.54 8.91 -3.49
C ASP A 92 -2.78 9.60 -2.35
N HIS A 93 -2.96 9.14 -1.11
CA HIS A 93 -2.19 9.64 0.04
C HIS A 93 -0.67 9.43 -0.14
N CYS A 94 -0.25 8.24 -0.54
CA CYS A 94 1.17 7.90 -0.74
C CYS A 94 1.79 8.51 -2.01
N CYS A 95 0.97 8.96 -2.97
CA CYS A 95 1.43 9.67 -4.16
C CYS A 95 1.50 11.20 -3.95
N ALA A 96 0.65 11.76 -3.07
CA ALA A 96 0.63 13.19 -2.80
C ALA A 96 1.81 13.64 -1.93
N GLY A 97 2.17 12.88 -0.90
CA GLY A 97 3.23 13.22 0.09
C GLY A 97 4.64 12.92 -0.37
#